data_AF-A0A8J8F7R8-F1
#
_entry.id   AF-A0A8J8F7R8-F1
#
_cell.length_a   1.000
_cell.length_b   1.000
_cell.length_c   1.000
_cell.angle_alpha   90.00
_cell.angle_beta   90.00
_cell.angle_gamma   90.00
#
_symmetry.space_group_name_H-M   'P 1'
#
loop_
_entity.id
_entity.type
_entity.pdbx_description
1 polymer ?
#
loop_
_entity_poly.entity_id
_entity_poly.type
_entity_poly.pdbx_seq_one_letter_code
_entity_poly.pdbx_strand_id
1 'polypeptide(L)'
;MEKMKKEVIIGTIFVVALLMAMTFVSAISATPERSIEQWTQEHTVEVEHTTIYKYEQGYLEIKEIYTGIDLEKKLGVDNLTDVLKIPVEAKVAEEIGLREGEEKIFVTEEEIVVTREDDPPVWWTTYDYPQWTYKISGVNFIRDDPINLVWDNTNKAMVKSEILEEDDWTDNVWEEDRWVYDPGYGYWMLDDPVADSTYGWSGRYHARLWQMSDGAVVSNAHHDDPFPHHADEYEPAESLVASFFNQPGDTDWTVHGNNWWLNNRYTNDYGAYNNGWATRTVYNE
;
A
#
# COMPACT_ATOMS: atom_id res chain seq x y z
N MET A 1 32.93 -67.34 -51.82
CA MET A 1 32.66 -66.19 -50.92
C MET A 1 31.33 -66.51 -50.25
N GLU A 2 31.39 -67.28 -49.18
CA GLU A 2 30.22 -67.89 -48.56
C GLU A 2 30.49 -68.09 -47.07
N LYS A 3 29.45 -67.79 -46.27
CA LYS A 3 29.22 -68.19 -44.87
C LYS A 3 30.10 -67.59 -43.78
N MET A 4 29.56 -66.53 -43.17
CA MET A 4 29.45 -66.51 -41.71
C MET A 4 27.97 -66.48 -41.30
N LYS A 5 27.54 -67.57 -40.65
CA LYS A 5 26.49 -67.58 -39.64
C LYS A 5 26.98 -68.53 -38.55
N LYS A 6 27.03 -68.03 -37.31
CA LYS A 6 26.55 -68.75 -36.13
C LYS A 6 26.55 -67.81 -34.94
N GLU A 7 25.34 -67.38 -34.60
CA GLU A 7 24.98 -67.02 -33.23
C GLU A 7 24.86 -68.30 -32.41
N VAL A 8 25.31 -68.28 -31.15
CA VAL A 8 24.66 -68.99 -30.03
C VAL A 8 24.82 -68.13 -28.77
N ILE A 9 23.76 -68.17 -27.97
CA ILE A 9 23.29 -67.30 -26.89
C ILE A 9 23.84 -67.78 -25.53
N ILE A 10 23.70 -66.90 -24.51
CA ILE A 10 23.35 -67.15 -23.08
C ILE A 10 24.45 -66.77 -22.07
N GLY A 11 24.08 -65.91 -21.12
CA GLY A 11 24.53 -66.06 -19.72
C GLY A 11 25.02 -64.80 -19.02
N THR A 12 24.13 -64.19 -18.23
CA THR A 12 24.34 -63.02 -17.37
C THR A 12 25.22 -63.32 -16.12
N ILE A 13 25.69 -62.23 -15.49
CA ILE A 13 26.03 -62.00 -14.06
C ILE A 13 27.52 -62.10 -13.65
N PHE A 14 28.16 -60.94 -13.41
CA PHE A 14 28.57 -60.41 -12.08
C PHE A 14 29.61 -59.28 -12.27
N VAL A 15 29.21 -58.02 -12.06
CA VAL A 15 30.17 -56.96 -11.70
C VAL A 15 29.65 -56.31 -10.42
N VAL A 16 30.45 -56.47 -9.38
CA VAL A 16 30.25 -55.95 -8.04
C VAL A 16 30.26 -54.42 -8.09
N ALA A 17 29.10 -53.80 -7.88
CA ALA A 17 29.00 -52.37 -7.62
C ALA A 17 29.39 -52.11 -6.17
N LEU A 18 30.54 -51.48 -5.96
CA LEU A 18 30.95 -50.97 -4.66
C LEU A 18 30.29 -49.61 -4.44
N LEU A 19 29.50 -49.51 -3.37
CA LEU A 19 28.87 -48.29 -2.87
C LEU A 19 29.92 -47.22 -2.54
N MET A 20 29.80 -46.06 -3.18
CA MET A 20 30.08 -44.79 -2.52
C MET A 20 28.76 -44.02 -2.45
N ALA A 21 28.06 -44.20 -1.33
CA ALA A 21 26.98 -43.32 -0.93
C ALA A 21 27.58 -41.95 -0.59
N MET A 22 27.73 -41.09 -1.59
CA MET A 22 27.69 -39.66 -1.35
C MET A 22 26.22 -39.32 -1.16
N THR A 23 25.79 -39.27 0.10
CA THR A 23 24.58 -38.54 0.46
C THR A 23 24.81 -37.09 0.06
N PHE A 24 24.32 -36.71 -1.12
CA PHE A 24 24.01 -35.33 -1.39
C PHE A 24 22.91 -34.96 -0.41
N VAL A 25 23.30 -34.44 0.75
CA VAL A 25 22.42 -33.58 1.51
C VAL A 25 22.19 -32.41 0.56
N SER A 26 21.04 -32.39 -0.10
CA SER A 26 20.51 -31.19 -0.72
C SER A 26 20.39 -30.18 0.41
N ALA A 27 21.45 -29.40 0.61
CA ALA A 27 21.32 -28.13 1.26
C ALA A 27 20.30 -27.38 0.42
N ILE A 28 19.07 -27.32 0.93
CA ILE A 28 18.14 -26.27 0.56
C ILE A 28 18.93 -25.01 0.89
N SER A 29 19.62 -24.43 -0.10
CA SER A 29 20.15 -23.09 0.09
C SER A 29 18.89 -22.25 0.25
N ALA A 30 18.59 -21.88 1.49
CA ALA A 30 17.66 -20.80 1.75
C ALA A 30 18.15 -19.66 0.85
N THR A 31 17.37 -19.34 -0.19
CA THR A 31 17.53 -18.07 -0.89
C THR A 31 17.61 -17.02 0.22
N PRO A 32 18.61 -16.12 0.22
CA PRO A 32 18.66 -15.07 1.23
C PRO A 32 17.27 -14.42 1.31
N GLU A 33 16.75 -14.23 2.52
CA GLU A 33 15.50 -13.48 2.68
C GLU A 33 15.69 -12.14 1.97
N ARG A 34 14.82 -11.87 0.99
CA ARG A 34 14.82 -10.65 0.18
C ARG A 34 14.60 -9.48 1.14
N SER A 35 15.49 -8.49 1.13
CA SER A 35 15.27 -7.28 1.95
C SER A 35 14.16 -6.43 1.33
N ILE A 36 13.51 -5.59 2.13
CA ILE A 36 12.48 -4.67 1.62
C ILE A 36 13.03 -3.66 0.62
N GLU A 37 14.30 -3.27 0.70
CA GLU A 37 14.96 -2.42 -0.30
C GLU A 37 15.14 -3.17 -1.63
N GLN A 38 15.58 -4.43 -1.59
CA GLN A 38 15.69 -5.26 -2.79
C GLN A 38 14.31 -5.51 -3.41
N TRP A 39 13.31 -5.82 -2.57
CA TRP A 39 11.93 -5.97 -3.00
C TRP A 39 11.41 -4.70 -3.68
N THR A 40 11.67 -3.53 -3.09
CA THR A 40 11.22 -2.25 -3.64
C THR A 40 11.84 -2.01 -5.01
N GLN A 41 13.16 -2.17 -5.16
CA GLN A 41 13.85 -1.94 -6.44
C GLN A 41 13.35 -2.86 -7.56
N GLU A 42 13.07 -4.12 -7.23
CA GLU A 42 12.54 -5.08 -8.20
C GLU A 42 11.13 -4.70 -8.66
N HIS A 43 10.31 -4.08 -7.79
CA HIS A 43 8.94 -3.67 -8.05
C HIS A 43 8.76 -2.21 -8.52
N THR A 44 9.81 -1.38 -8.52
CA THR A 44 9.76 -0.02 -9.07
C THR A 44 9.66 -0.06 -10.60
N VAL A 45 8.76 0.72 -11.20
CA VAL A 45 8.58 0.85 -12.64
C VAL A 45 8.50 2.33 -13.03
N GLU A 46 9.14 2.69 -14.15
CA GLU A 46 8.97 4.00 -14.79
C GLU A 46 7.69 4.00 -15.62
N VAL A 47 6.82 5.01 -15.41
CA VAL A 47 5.52 5.13 -16.09
C VAL A 47 5.22 6.56 -16.53
N GLU A 48 4.47 6.68 -17.62
CA GLU A 48 3.67 7.87 -17.93
C GLU A 48 2.31 7.70 -17.24
N HIS A 49 2.01 8.58 -16.29
CA HIS A 49 0.75 8.64 -15.58
C HIS A 49 -0.14 9.74 -16.19
N THR A 50 -1.33 9.36 -16.64
CA THR A 50 -2.35 10.27 -17.14
C THR A 50 -3.54 10.31 -16.19
N THR A 51 -3.85 11.49 -15.65
CA THR A 51 -5.06 11.74 -14.86
C THR A 51 -6.08 12.53 -15.69
N ILE A 52 -7.30 12.02 -15.80
CA ILE A 52 -8.40 12.62 -16.55
C ILE A 52 -9.54 12.94 -15.59
N TYR A 53 -9.96 14.19 -15.55
CA TYR A 53 -11.11 14.65 -14.79
C TYR A 53 -12.25 15.01 -15.73
N LYS A 54 -13.45 14.49 -15.45
CA LYS A 54 -14.64 14.77 -16.26
C LYS A 54 -15.86 14.96 -15.37
N TYR A 55 -16.60 16.06 -15.56
CA TYR A 55 -17.88 16.25 -14.88
C TYR A 55 -19.04 16.00 -15.86
N GLU A 56 -19.91 15.04 -15.55
CA GLU A 56 -21.07 14.70 -16.36
C GLU A 56 -22.22 14.14 -15.49
N GLN A 57 -23.44 14.63 -15.72
CA GLN A 57 -24.68 14.16 -15.11
C GLN A 57 -24.67 14.16 -13.56
N GLY A 58 -24.02 15.14 -12.95
CA GLY A 58 -23.91 15.24 -11.49
C GLY A 58 -22.83 14.33 -10.89
N TYR A 59 -21.92 13.80 -11.70
CA TYR A 59 -20.79 13.01 -11.25
C TYR A 59 -19.48 13.61 -11.76
N LEU A 60 -18.49 13.66 -10.88
CA LEU A 60 -17.09 13.82 -11.22
C LEU A 60 -16.48 12.43 -11.41
N GLU A 61 -15.99 12.15 -12.61
CA GLU A 61 -15.18 10.98 -12.93
C GLU A 61 -13.70 11.38 -12.90
N ILE A 62 -12.91 10.64 -12.12
CA ILE A 62 -11.45 10.73 -12.07
C ILE A 62 -10.93 9.42 -12.64
N LYS A 63 -10.13 9.50 -13.71
CA LYS A 63 -9.55 8.33 -14.36
C LYS A 63 -8.03 8.45 -14.37
N GLU A 64 -7.36 7.48 -13.78
CA GLU A 64 -5.90 7.36 -13.78
C GLU A 64 -5.49 6.26 -14.74
N ILE A 65 -4.46 6.51 -15.54
CA ILE A 65 -3.91 5.55 -16.51
C ILE A 65 -2.40 5.56 -16.39
N TYR A 66 -1.81 4.40 -16.09
CA TYR A 66 -0.36 4.22 -16.05
C TYR A 66 0.06 3.39 -17.26
N THR A 67 1.00 3.92 -18.04
CA THR A 67 1.59 3.20 -19.18
C THR A 67 3.11 3.21 -19.10
N GLY A 68 3.75 2.13 -19.53
CA GLY A 68 5.21 2.04 -19.46
C GLY A 68 5.68 0.66 -19.87
N ILE A 69 6.82 0.59 -20.54
CA ILE A 69 7.37 -0.68 -21.03
C ILE A 69 7.74 -1.64 -19.87
N ASP A 70 8.00 -1.09 -18.68
CA ASP A 70 8.37 -1.88 -17.52
C ASP A 70 7.17 -2.56 -16.86
N LEU A 71 5.95 -2.04 -17.04
CA LEU A 71 4.71 -2.74 -16.65
C LEU A 71 4.60 -4.06 -17.39
N GLU A 72 4.80 -4.07 -18.70
CA GLU A 72 4.74 -5.30 -19.51
C GLU A 72 5.88 -6.26 -19.11
N LYS A 73 7.11 -5.76 -18.97
CA LYS A 73 8.28 -6.60 -18.65
C LYS A 73 8.22 -7.23 -17.26
N LYS A 74 7.77 -6.48 -16.25
CA LYS A 74 7.81 -6.91 -14.84
C LYS A 74 6.51 -7.56 -14.38
N LEU A 75 5.38 -7.02 -14.81
CA LEU A 75 4.06 -7.45 -14.35
C LEU A 75 3.27 -8.20 -15.43
N GLY A 76 3.65 -8.08 -16.70
CA GLY A 76 2.93 -8.69 -17.82
C GLY A 76 1.63 -7.96 -18.17
N VAL A 77 1.53 -6.66 -17.89
CA VAL A 77 0.36 -5.83 -18.17
C VAL A 77 0.72 -4.63 -19.05
N ASP A 78 -0.14 -4.31 -20.02
CA ASP A 78 0.10 -3.20 -20.95
C ASP A 78 -0.10 -1.82 -20.29
N ASN A 79 -1.05 -1.74 -19.36
CA ASN A 79 -1.39 -0.55 -18.59
C ASN A 79 -2.10 -0.93 -17.28
N LEU A 80 -2.14 0.03 -16.36
CA LEU A 80 -3.01 0.04 -15.19
C LEU A 80 -4.03 1.16 -15.39
N THR A 81 -5.28 0.95 -14.99
CA THR A 81 -6.35 1.95 -15.18
C THR A 81 -7.35 1.89 -14.04
N ASP A 82 -7.54 3.03 -13.39
CA ASP A 82 -8.46 3.21 -12.27
C ASP A 82 -9.49 4.29 -12.62
N VAL A 83 -10.73 4.12 -12.13
CA VAL A 83 -11.83 5.04 -12.38
C VAL A 83 -12.62 5.22 -11.09
N LEU A 84 -12.59 6.43 -10.54
CA LEU A 84 -13.42 6.85 -9.42
C LEU A 84 -14.57 7.72 -9.93
N LYS A 85 -15.77 7.51 -9.39
CA LYS A 85 -16.95 8.35 -9.67
C LYS A 85 -17.50 8.89 -8.38
N ILE A 86 -17.61 10.21 -8.29
CA ILE A 86 -18.05 10.88 -7.08
C ILE A 86 -19.26 11.77 -7.39
N PRO A 87 -20.37 11.67 -6.65
CA PRO A 87 -21.51 12.56 -6.83
C PRO A 87 -21.15 14.00 -6.45
N VAL A 88 -21.32 14.94 -7.38
CA VAL A 88 -20.93 16.36 -7.23
C VAL A 88 -22.04 17.27 -7.72
N GLU A 89 -22.36 18.31 -6.96
CA GLU A 89 -23.23 19.37 -7.45
C GLU A 89 -22.53 20.21 -8.52
N ALA A 90 -23.26 20.62 -9.56
CA ALA A 90 -22.70 21.42 -10.66
C ALA A 90 -21.93 22.67 -10.19
N LYS A 91 -22.39 23.32 -9.11
CA LYS A 91 -21.71 24.50 -8.54
C LYS A 91 -20.31 24.16 -8.01
N VAL A 92 -20.15 23.01 -7.36
CA VAL A 92 -18.86 22.53 -6.87
C VAL A 92 -17.95 22.20 -8.05
N ALA A 93 -18.47 21.52 -9.09
CA ALA A 93 -17.74 21.27 -10.32
C ALA A 93 -17.27 22.58 -11.01
N GLU A 94 -18.10 23.62 -11.03
CA GLU A 94 -17.75 24.93 -11.57
C GLU A 94 -16.68 25.65 -10.75
N GLU A 95 -16.72 25.54 -9.41
CA GLU A 95 -15.72 26.12 -8.51
C GLU A 95 -14.32 25.52 -8.76
N ILE A 96 -14.26 24.23 -9.10
CA ILE A 96 -13.04 23.51 -9.48
C ILE A 96 -12.69 23.64 -10.97
N GLY A 97 -13.43 24.52 -11.67
CA GLY A 97 -13.21 24.91 -13.05
C GLY A 97 -13.51 23.83 -14.08
N LEU A 98 -14.42 22.90 -13.78
CA LEU A 98 -14.96 21.91 -14.72
C LEU A 98 -16.37 22.29 -15.14
N ARG A 99 -16.68 22.13 -16.43
CA ARG A 99 -18.04 22.28 -16.96
C ARG A 99 -18.59 20.92 -17.37
N GLU A 100 -19.91 20.83 -17.43
CA GLU A 100 -20.60 19.63 -17.93
C GLU A 100 -20.04 19.20 -19.30
N GLY A 101 -19.53 17.98 -19.37
CA GLY A 101 -18.93 17.37 -20.56
C GLY A 101 -17.50 17.81 -20.88
N GLU A 102 -16.88 18.67 -20.07
CA GLU A 102 -15.47 19.06 -20.23
C GLU A 102 -14.55 18.03 -19.57
N GLU A 103 -13.40 17.80 -20.21
CA GLU A 103 -12.32 16.95 -19.68
C GLU A 103 -11.08 17.81 -19.40
N LYS A 104 -10.46 17.62 -18.23
CA LYS A 104 -9.11 18.10 -17.93
C LYS A 104 -8.17 16.92 -17.88
N ILE A 105 -7.04 17.03 -18.57
CA ILE A 105 -6.06 15.95 -18.69
C ILE A 105 -4.72 16.46 -18.16
N PHE A 106 -4.12 15.69 -17.27
CA PHE A 106 -2.79 15.90 -16.73
C PHE A 106 -1.93 14.69 -17.07
N VAL A 107 -0.67 14.92 -17.44
CA VAL A 107 0.27 13.87 -17.79
C VAL A 107 1.58 14.15 -17.07
N THR A 108 2.09 13.15 -16.35
CA THR A 108 3.35 13.18 -15.62
C THR A 108 4.17 11.92 -15.92
N GLU A 109 5.48 12.02 -15.80
CA GLU A 109 6.39 10.86 -15.81
C GLU A 109 6.85 10.63 -14.37
N GLU A 110 6.72 9.42 -13.85
CA GLU A 110 7.06 9.09 -12.47
C GLU A 110 7.57 7.65 -12.31
N GLU A 111 8.21 7.38 -11.17
CA GLU A 111 8.57 6.04 -10.72
C GLU A 111 7.59 5.58 -9.65
N ILE A 112 6.83 4.52 -9.94
CA ILE A 112 5.89 3.93 -8.98
C ILE A 112 6.34 2.55 -8.55
N VAL A 113 5.90 2.09 -7.38
CA VAL A 113 6.13 0.71 -6.93
C VAL A 113 4.85 -0.09 -7.07
N VAL A 114 4.91 -1.16 -7.84
CA VAL A 114 3.72 -1.97 -8.14
C VAL A 114 4.01 -3.42 -7.83
N THR A 115 3.09 -4.08 -7.12
CA THR A 115 3.17 -5.50 -6.80
C THR A 115 1.86 -6.24 -7.11
N ARG A 116 1.84 -7.55 -6.86
CA ARG A 116 0.70 -8.45 -6.98
C ARG A 116 0.31 -8.98 -5.62
N GLU A 117 -0.88 -9.57 -5.56
CA GLU A 117 -1.39 -10.23 -4.37
C GLU A 117 -0.43 -11.30 -3.82
N ASP A 118 0.28 -12.01 -4.71
CA ASP A 118 1.16 -13.14 -4.40
C ASP A 118 2.63 -12.80 -4.16
N ASP A 119 3.05 -11.54 -4.28
CA ASP A 119 4.39 -11.05 -3.94
C ASP A 119 4.34 -9.79 -3.05
N PRO A 120 3.69 -9.84 -1.88
CA PRO A 120 3.49 -8.66 -1.04
C PRO A 120 4.81 -8.08 -0.49
N PRO A 121 4.82 -6.81 -0.05
CA PRO A 121 6.00 -6.16 0.51
C PRO A 121 6.49 -6.89 1.76
N VAL A 122 7.76 -7.28 1.76
CA VAL A 122 8.43 -8.03 2.84
C VAL A 122 8.91 -7.15 3.99
N TRP A 123 8.08 -6.21 4.46
CA TRP A 123 8.47 -5.22 5.47
C TRP A 123 8.90 -5.85 6.82
N TRP A 124 8.33 -7.01 7.17
CA TRP A 124 8.57 -7.73 8.44
C TRP A 124 9.97 -8.33 8.57
N THR A 125 10.79 -8.28 7.52
CA THR A 125 12.21 -8.66 7.63
C THR A 125 13.03 -7.61 8.38
N THR A 126 12.51 -6.37 8.47
CA THR A 126 13.25 -5.19 8.93
C THR A 126 12.47 -4.32 9.91
N TYR A 127 11.15 -4.24 9.76
CA TYR A 127 10.28 -3.34 10.52
C TYR A 127 9.19 -4.10 11.26
N ASP A 128 8.76 -3.55 12.40
CA ASP A 128 7.65 -4.11 13.19
C ASP A 128 6.28 -3.76 12.59
N TYR A 129 6.20 -2.69 11.77
CA TYR A 129 4.97 -2.25 11.12
C TYR A 129 5.19 -2.00 9.61
N PRO A 130 4.14 -2.09 8.79
CA PRO A 130 4.17 -1.70 7.39
C PRO A 130 4.55 -0.23 7.23
N GLN A 131 5.28 0.05 6.16
CA GLN A 131 5.78 1.39 5.85
C GLN A 131 4.83 2.18 4.96
N TRP A 132 4.01 1.50 4.16
CA TRP A 132 3.25 2.08 3.07
C TRP A 132 1.86 1.43 2.96
N THR A 133 0.91 2.23 2.50
CA THR A 133 -0.38 1.78 2.00
C THR A 133 -0.29 1.45 0.51
N TYR A 134 -1.30 0.78 -0.02
CA TYR A 134 -1.39 0.41 -1.42
C TYR A 134 -2.81 0.66 -1.94
N LYS A 135 -2.96 1.05 -3.20
CA LYS A 135 -4.22 1.06 -3.94
C LYS A 135 -4.28 -0.08 -4.95
N ILE A 136 -5.45 -0.66 -5.20
CA ILE A 136 -5.62 -1.72 -6.20
C ILE A 136 -5.85 -1.09 -7.57
N SER A 137 -5.11 -1.58 -8.56
CA SER A 137 -5.40 -1.36 -9.97
C SER A 137 -5.47 -2.69 -10.72
N GLY A 138 -6.68 -3.09 -11.11
CA GLY A 138 -6.96 -4.40 -11.67
C GLY A 138 -6.67 -5.53 -10.68
N VAL A 139 -5.56 -6.24 -10.87
CA VAL A 139 -5.07 -7.33 -9.98
C VAL A 139 -3.76 -6.96 -9.28
N ASN A 140 -3.30 -5.72 -9.47
CA ASN A 140 -2.03 -5.22 -8.94
C ASN A 140 -2.28 -4.24 -7.81
N PHE A 141 -1.26 -4.01 -6.99
CA PHE A 141 -1.23 -3.11 -5.86
C PHE A 141 -0.16 -2.06 -6.11
N ILE A 142 -0.56 -0.79 -6.22
CA ILE A 142 0.34 0.34 -6.39
C ILE A 142 0.59 0.94 -5.01
N ARG A 143 1.86 1.11 -4.63
CA ARG A 143 2.25 1.80 -3.40
C ARG A 143 1.73 3.23 -3.42
N ASP A 144 1.13 3.65 -2.32
CA ASP A 144 0.52 4.97 -2.17
C ASP A 144 1.06 5.67 -0.93
N ASP A 145 0.21 6.18 -0.05
CA ASP A 145 0.60 7.01 1.09
C ASP A 145 1.40 6.27 2.19
N PRO A 146 2.28 6.99 2.93
CA PRO A 146 3.06 6.42 4.03
C PRO A 146 2.23 6.19 5.30
N ILE A 147 2.54 5.12 6.04
CA ILE A 147 2.07 4.95 7.41
C ILE A 147 2.80 5.94 8.32
N ASN A 148 2.07 6.71 9.14
CA ASN A 148 2.64 7.74 10.01
C ASN A 148 2.08 7.72 11.45
N LEU A 149 1.17 6.79 11.77
CA LEU A 149 0.64 6.63 13.12
C LEU A 149 0.59 5.16 13.52
N VAL A 150 0.87 4.90 14.80
CA VAL A 150 0.79 3.57 15.40
C VAL A 150 0.19 3.67 16.80
N TRP A 151 -0.74 2.78 17.14
CA TRP A 151 -1.22 2.58 18.51
C TRP A 151 -0.94 1.16 19.00
N ASP A 152 -0.35 1.06 20.19
CA ASP A 152 -0.06 -0.20 20.86
C ASP A 152 -0.99 -0.47 22.04
N ASN A 153 -1.08 -1.74 22.43
CA ASN A 153 -1.89 -2.24 23.55
C ASN A 153 -3.38 -1.86 23.45
N THR A 154 -3.88 -1.71 22.24
CA THR A 154 -5.27 -1.29 22.00
C THR A 154 -5.88 -2.08 20.86
N ASN A 155 -7.00 -1.63 20.34
CA ASN A 155 -7.60 -2.15 19.13
C ASN A 155 -8.21 -1.01 18.29
N LYS A 156 -8.46 -1.32 17.03
CA LYS A 156 -8.97 -0.35 16.05
C LYS A 156 -10.29 0.30 16.47
N ALA A 157 -11.17 -0.43 17.16
CA ALA A 157 -12.45 0.14 17.61
C ALA A 157 -12.26 1.20 18.70
N MET A 158 -11.30 1.02 19.61
CA MET A 158 -10.96 2.03 20.63
C MET A 158 -10.31 3.26 20.01
N VAL A 159 -9.33 3.07 19.13
CA VAL A 159 -8.68 4.17 18.40
C VAL A 159 -9.71 4.97 17.59
N LYS A 160 -10.58 4.26 16.86
CA LYS A 160 -11.64 4.88 16.07
C LYS A 160 -12.64 5.64 16.95
N SER A 161 -13.01 5.06 18.10
CA SER A 161 -13.91 5.72 19.05
C SER A 161 -13.32 7.04 19.53
N GLU A 162 -12.05 7.07 19.95
CA GLU A 162 -11.38 8.29 20.42
C GLU A 162 -11.40 9.40 19.36
N ILE A 163 -11.07 9.06 18.11
CA ILE A 163 -11.08 10.04 17.00
C ILE A 163 -12.50 10.57 16.76
N LEU A 164 -13.52 9.72 16.88
CA LEU A 164 -14.93 10.10 16.67
C LEU A 164 -15.56 10.83 17.86
N GLU A 165 -14.85 10.99 18.99
CA GLU A 165 -15.31 11.89 20.07
C GLU A 165 -15.15 13.36 19.69
N GLU A 166 -14.33 13.67 18.69
CA GLU A 166 -14.19 15.01 18.12
C GLU A 166 -15.42 15.36 17.26
N ASP A 167 -16.07 16.50 17.57
CA ASP A 167 -17.40 16.88 17.06
C ASP A 167 -17.52 16.91 15.52
N ASP A 168 -16.41 17.05 14.80
CA ASP A 168 -16.38 17.20 13.34
C ASP A 168 -15.94 15.94 12.58
N TRP A 169 -15.60 14.84 13.27
CA TRP A 169 -15.14 13.60 12.63
C TRP A 169 -16.27 12.58 12.38
N THR A 170 -16.18 11.84 11.29
CA THR A 170 -17.16 10.83 10.87
C THR A 170 -16.50 9.57 10.35
N ASP A 171 -17.18 8.44 10.50
CA ASP A 171 -16.84 7.15 9.91
C ASP A 171 -17.56 6.88 8.58
N ASN A 172 -18.46 7.77 8.16
CA ASN A 172 -19.10 7.74 6.86
C ASN A 172 -18.24 8.54 5.88
N VAL A 173 -17.17 7.92 5.42
CA VAL A 173 -16.17 8.52 4.53
C VAL A 173 -16.37 8.01 3.11
N TRP A 174 -16.48 8.91 2.14
CA TRP A 174 -16.40 8.58 0.72
C TRP A 174 -14.96 8.80 0.25
N GLU A 175 -14.26 7.71 -0.03
CA GLU A 175 -12.90 7.73 -0.56
C GLU A 175 -12.59 6.43 -1.31
N GLU A 176 -11.37 6.35 -1.84
CA GLU A 176 -10.87 5.11 -2.41
C GLU A 176 -10.29 4.21 -1.33
N ASP A 177 -10.65 2.94 -1.40
CA ASP A 177 -10.08 1.88 -0.57
C ASP A 177 -8.53 1.88 -0.63
N ARG A 178 -7.91 1.66 0.53
CA ARG A 178 -6.48 1.39 0.66
C ARG A 178 -6.21 0.10 1.42
N TRP A 179 -5.07 -0.51 1.10
CA TRP A 179 -4.68 -1.81 1.61
C TRP A 179 -3.30 -1.81 2.26
N VAL A 180 -3.17 -2.69 3.25
CA VAL A 180 -1.90 -3.03 3.91
C VAL A 180 -1.80 -4.54 3.98
N TYR A 181 -0.63 -5.11 3.67
CA TYR A 181 -0.39 -6.54 3.85
C TYR A 181 0.16 -6.84 5.25
N ASP A 182 -0.42 -7.83 5.93
CA ASP A 182 0.07 -8.34 7.20
C ASP A 182 0.50 -9.81 7.10
N PRO A 183 1.78 -10.15 7.33
CA PRO A 183 2.27 -11.51 7.24
C PRO A 183 1.73 -12.46 8.31
N GLY A 184 1.33 -11.96 9.48
CA GLY A 184 0.76 -12.78 10.54
C GLY A 184 -0.65 -13.26 10.20
N TYR A 185 -1.39 -12.46 9.45
CA TYR A 185 -2.67 -12.86 8.85
C TYR A 185 -2.51 -13.58 7.50
N GLY A 186 -1.50 -13.22 6.72
CA GLY A 186 -1.23 -13.76 5.38
C GLY A 186 -2.15 -13.21 4.29
N TYR A 187 -2.72 -12.01 4.46
CA TYR A 187 -3.59 -11.38 3.45
C TYR A 187 -3.51 -9.84 3.48
N TRP A 188 -4.01 -9.23 2.41
CA TRP A 188 -4.18 -7.78 2.26
C TRP A 188 -5.43 -7.31 3.01
N MET A 189 -5.24 -6.38 3.95
CA MET A 189 -6.29 -5.81 4.78
C MET A 189 -6.80 -4.52 4.17
N LEU A 190 -8.11 -4.42 4.01
CA LEU A 190 -8.78 -3.16 3.68
C LEU A 190 -8.74 -2.22 4.90
N ASP A 191 -8.65 -0.93 4.62
CA ASP A 191 -8.74 0.14 5.61
C ASP A 191 -10.11 0.23 6.30
N ASP A 192 -10.16 1.08 7.31
CA ASP A 192 -11.36 1.48 8.03
C ASP A 192 -11.23 2.96 8.39
N PRO A 193 -11.70 3.84 7.50
CA PRO A 193 -11.37 5.25 7.59
C PRO A 193 -12.24 6.06 8.54
N VAL A 194 -11.69 7.22 8.92
CA VAL A 194 -12.36 8.32 9.62
C VAL A 194 -11.88 9.65 9.06
N ALA A 195 -12.75 10.64 9.00
CA ALA A 195 -12.41 11.93 8.42
C ALA A 195 -13.24 13.08 9.01
N ASP A 196 -12.77 14.32 8.87
CA ASP A 196 -13.51 15.54 9.27
C ASP A 196 -14.57 15.98 8.23
N SER A 197 -14.78 15.19 7.17
CA SER A 197 -15.82 15.40 6.16
C SER A 197 -16.17 14.13 5.39
N THR A 198 -17.44 13.90 5.06
CA THR A 198 -17.79 12.71 4.24
C THR A 198 -17.18 12.75 2.84
N TYR A 199 -17.08 13.93 2.20
CA TYR A 199 -16.73 14.02 0.77
C TYR A 199 -15.46 14.83 0.44
N GLY A 200 -14.95 15.64 1.37
CA GLY A 200 -13.69 16.38 1.17
C GLY A 200 -13.66 17.44 0.06
N TRP A 201 -14.81 17.97 -0.38
CA TRP A 201 -14.89 18.95 -1.47
C TRP A 201 -14.10 20.25 -1.27
N SER A 202 -13.75 20.57 -0.02
CA SER A 202 -13.02 21.79 0.35
C SER A 202 -11.68 21.46 1.01
N GLY A 203 -11.14 20.28 0.71
CA GLY A 203 -10.09 19.65 1.48
C GLY A 203 -10.63 18.94 2.71
N ARG A 204 -9.80 18.06 3.28
CA ARG A 204 -10.21 17.18 4.37
C ARG A 204 -9.03 16.60 5.13
N TYR A 205 -9.11 16.56 6.47
CA TYR A 205 -8.26 15.68 7.27
C TYR A 205 -8.89 14.30 7.40
N HIS A 206 -8.10 13.25 7.17
CA HIS A 206 -8.56 11.89 7.42
C HIS A 206 -7.45 10.94 7.85
N ALA A 207 -7.86 9.82 8.43
CA ALA A 207 -7.01 8.74 8.88
C ALA A 207 -7.61 7.40 8.45
N ARG A 208 -6.79 6.57 7.82
CA ARG A 208 -7.13 5.20 7.43
C ARG A 208 -6.54 4.23 8.43
N LEU A 209 -7.37 3.38 9.05
CA LEU A 209 -6.95 2.50 10.15
C LEU A 209 -6.87 1.03 9.74
N TRP A 210 -5.81 0.33 10.15
CA TRP A 210 -5.68 -1.13 10.03
C TRP A 210 -5.35 -1.77 11.38
N GLN A 211 -6.02 -2.89 11.69
CA GLN A 211 -5.71 -3.71 12.87
C GLN A 211 -4.69 -4.77 12.47
N MET A 212 -3.49 -4.71 13.02
CA MET A 212 -2.42 -5.69 12.79
C MET A 212 -2.62 -6.95 13.64
N SER A 213 -1.99 -8.04 13.22
CA SER A 213 -2.07 -9.39 13.82
C SER A 213 -1.36 -9.52 15.16
N ASP A 214 -0.41 -8.63 15.45
CA ASP A 214 0.26 -8.48 16.74
C ASP A 214 -0.57 -7.69 17.76
N GLY A 215 -1.71 -7.13 17.34
CA GLY A 215 -2.62 -6.33 18.16
C GLY A 215 -2.42 -4.82 18.01
N ALA A 216 -1.38 -4.35 17.33
CA ALA A 216 -1.20 -2.92 17.07
C ALA A 216 -2.23 -2.39 16.05
N VAL A 217 -2.48 -1.09 16.09
CA VAL A 217 -3.24 -0.38 15.06
C VAL A 217 -2.26 0.51 14.31
N VAL A 218 -2.25 0.45 12.99
CA VAL A 218 -1.45 1.36 12.16
C VAL A 218 -2.38 2.26 11.37
N SER A 219 -1.89 3.46 11.02
CA SER A 219 -2.65 4.41 10.23
C SER A 219 -1.79 5.25 9.31
N ASN A 220 -2.45 5.68 8.25
CA ASN A 220 -2.02 6.75 7.39
C ASN A 220 -2.98 7.93 7.60
N ALA A 221 -2.47 9.03 8.15
CA ALA A 221 -3.19 10.29 8.29
C ALA A 221 -2.65 11.35 7.33
N HIS A 222 -3.54 12.06 6.66
CA HIS A 222 -3.19 13.17 5.77
C HIS A 222 -4.32 14.20 5.69
N HIS A 223 -3.98 15.39 5.25
CA HIS A 223 -4.92 16.34 4.66
C HIS A 223 -4.86 16.19 3.16
N ASP A 224 -6.01 16.25 2.52
CA ASP A 224 -6.14 16.38 1.08
C ASP A 224 -6.55 17.80 0.71
N ASP A 225 -5.99 18.33 -0.38
CA ASP A 225 -6.36 19.64 -0.89
C ASP A 225 -7.79 19.67 -1.48
N PRO A 226 -8.41 20.85 -1.61
CA PRO A 226 -9.55 21.01 -2.50
C PRO A 226 -9.10 20.73 -3.93
N PHE A 227 -9.89 19.96 -4.67
CA PHE A 227 -9.67 19.53 -6.06
C PHE A 227 -8.56 20.25 -6.88
N PRO A 228 -7.68 19.50 -7.56
CA PRO A 228 -7.68 18.04 -7.73
C PRO A 228 -7.23 17.32 -6.46
N HIS A 229 -8.09 16.48 -5.86
CA HIS A 229 -7.87 15.93 -4.52
C HIS A 229 -6.58 15.11 -4.44
N HIS A 230 -5.60 15.61 -3.71
CA HIS A 230 -4.35 14.93 -3.40
C HIS A 230 -3.90 15.26 -1.99
N ALA A 231 -3.14 14.36 -1.37
CA ALA A 231 -2.53 14.63 -0.09
C ALA A 231 -1.63 15.87 -0.20
N ASP A 232 -1.89 16.92 0.59
CA ASP A 232 -1.05 18.12 0.66
C ASP A 232 -0.35 18.26 2.02
N GLU A 233 -0.79 17.51 3.04
CA GLU A 233 -0.15 17.48 4.37
C GLU A 233 -0.11 16.05 4.97
N TYR A 234 1.08 15.52 5.30
CA TYR A 234 1.20 14.30 6.14
C TYR A 234 1.50 14.64 7.61
N GLU A 235 2.56 15.41 7.89
CA GLU A 235 3.01 15.71 9.27
C GLU A 235 2.01 16.53 10.10
N PRO A 236 1.35 17.58 9.54
CA PRO A 236 0.28 18.27 10.24
C PRO A 236 -0.89 17.35 10.60
N ALA A 237 -1.31 16.49 9.67
CA ALA A 237 -2.41 15.56 9.88
C ALA A 237 -2.07 14.47 10.92
N GLU A 238 -0.85 13.92 10.87
CA GLU A 238 -0.32 13.03 11.90
C GLU A 238 -0.38 13.70 13.28
N SER A 239 0.11 14.93 13.38
CA SER A 239 0.14 15.69 14.64
C SER A 239 -1.26 16.01 15.15
N LEU A 240 -2.21 16.30 14.24
CA LEU A 240 -3.60 16.56 14.57
C LEU A 240 -4.25 15.31 15.17
N VAL A 241 -4.20 14.18 14.46
CA VAL A 241 -4.83 12.93 14.92
C VAL A 241 -4.18 12.43 16.21
N ALA A 242 -2.85 12.54 16.34
CA ALA A 242 -2.17 12.21 17.59
C ALA A 242 -2.59 13.08 18.77
N SER A 243 -3.03 14.33 18.52
CA SER A 243 -3.44 15.25 19.59
C SER A 243 -4.74 14.85 20.29
N PHE A 244 -5.60 14.07 19.63
CA PHE A 244 -6.84 13.53 20.22
C PHE A 244 -6.56 12.59 21.40
N PHE A 245 -5.40 11.94 21.41
CA PHE A 245 -4.94 11.01 22.46
C PHE A 245 -4.06 11.69 23.53
N ASN A 246 -4.03 13.02 23.55
CA ASN A 246 -3.21 13.81 24.49
C ASN A 246 -3.98 15.03 25.01
N GLN A 247 -5.30 14.90 25.13
CA GLN A 247 -6.15 15.96 25.65
C GLN A 247 -5.96 16.17 27.15
N PRO A 248 -6.15 17.39 27.68
CA PRO A 248 -6.03 17.64 29.11
C PRO A 248 -7.00 16.79 29.95
N GLY A 249 -6.46 15.85 30.73
CA GLY A 249 -7.23 14.98 31.61
C GLY A 249 -7.39 13.56 31.10
N ASP A 250 -7.01 13.30 29.84
CA ASP A 250 -6.81 11.96 29.32
C ASP A 250 -5.52 11.39 29.95
N THR A 251 -5.67 10.25 30.62
CA THR A 251 -4.58 9.48 31.23
C THR A 251 -4.48 8.07 30.65
N ASP A 252 -5.43 7.71 29.78
CA ASP A 252 -5.56 6.37 29.22
C ASP A 252 -4.54 6.15 28.11
N TRP A 253 -4.01 7.24 27.54
CA TRP A 253 -3.05 7.19 26.45
C TRP A 253 -1.73 7.88 26.80
N THR A 254 -0.66 7.47 26.12
CA THR A 254 0.63 8.16 26.15
C THR A 254 1.15 8.31 24.74
N VAL A 255 1.21 9.56 24.29
CA VAL A 255 1.66 9.94 22.94
C VAL A 255 3.16 10.19 22.93
N HIS A 256 3.84 9.52 22.00
CA HIS A 256 5.24 9.73 21.70
C HIS A 256 5.40 10.19 20.25
N GLY A 257 5.38 11.52 20.06
CA GLY A 257 5.50 12.11 18.73
C GLY A 257 6.79 11.73 18.02
N ASN A 258 6.69 11.34 16.74
CA ASN A 258 7.84 11.08 15.86
C ASN A 258 8.90 10.15 16.46
N ASN A 259 8.49 9.09 17.17
CA ASN A 259 9.43 8.26 17.92
C ASN A 259 9.61 6.84 17.35
N TRP A 260 8.92 6.50 16.26
CA TRP A 260 9.03 5.19 15.63
C TRP A 260 9.51 5.27 14.19
N TRP A 261 10.71 4.80 13.89
CA TRP A 261 11.31 4.92 12.56
C TRP A 261 10.77 3.86 11.60
N LEU A 262 10.02 4.29 10.57
CA LEU A 262 9.52 3.43 9.49
C LEU A 262 10.29 3.59 8.19
N ASN A 263 11.26 4.51 8.09
CA ASN A 263 12.07 4.71 6.88
C ASN A 263 11.24 4.93 5.60
N ASN A 264 10.08 5.57 5.73
CA ASN A 264 9.19 5.93 4.63
C ASN A 264 9.23 7.45 4.38
N ARG A 265 10.42 8.06 4.49
CA ARG A 265 10.60 9.48 4.23
C ARG A 265 10.22 9.78 2.78
N TYR A 266 9.27 10.68 2.60
CA TYR A 266 8.57 10.85 1.33
C TYR A 266 8.19 12.32 1.12
N THR A 267 8.13 12.73 -0.14
CA THR A 267 7.50 13.98 -0.54
C THR A 267 6.79 13.69 -1.83
N ASN A 268 5.47 13.83 -1.85
CA ASN A 268 4.72 13.65 -3.09
C ASN A 268 4.94 14.84 -4.03
N ASP A 269 4.40 14.74 -5.23
CA ASP A 269 4.55 15.76 -6.29
C ASP A 269 3.93 17.12 -5.94
N TYR A 270 3.10 17.15 -4.90
CA TYR A 270 2.39 18.34 -4.40
C TYR A 270 3.10 19.00 -3.20
N GLY A 271 4.19 18.39 -2.72
CA GLY A 271 5.00 18.92 -1.64
C GLY A 271 4.60 18.46 -0.24
N ALA A 272 3.62 17.54 -0.13
CA ALA A 272 3.28 16.92 1.14
C ALA A 272 4.45 16.07 1.64
N TYR A 273 5.06 16.49 2.75
CA TYR A 273 6.26 15.87 3.30
C TYR A 273 5.90 14.90 4.42
N ASN A 274 6.49 13.70 4.40
CA ASN A 274 6.53 12.74 5.51
C ASN A 274 7.99 12.50 5.91
N ASN A 275 8.29 12.58 7.21
CA ASN A 275 9.66 12.62 7.72
C ASN A 275 10.30 11.23 7.87
N GLY A 276 9.50 10.16 7.73
CA GLY A 276 9.93 8.77 7.85
C GLY A 276 9.70 8.13 9.23
N TRP A 277 9.22 8.90 10.20
CA TRP A 277 8.86 8.50 11.54
C TRP A 277 7.34 8.49 11.68
N ALA A 278 6.84 7.58 12.52
CA ALA A 278 5.47 7.57 12.97
C ALA A 278 5.39 8.05 14.42
N THR A 279 4.28 8.71 14.74
CA THR A 279 3.89 8.98 16.12
C THR A 279 3.28 7.72 16.71
N ARG A 280 3.86 7.28 17.83
CA ARG A 280 3.43 6.09 18.55
C ARG A 280 2.62 6.50 19.77
N THR A 281 1.43 5.95 19.88
CA THR A 281 0.54 6.12 21.03
C THR A 281 0.39 4.80 21.74
N VAL A 282 0.48 4.79 23.07
CA VAL A 282 0.37 3.55 23.87
C VAL A 282 -0.82 3.68 24.80
N TYR A 283 -1.70 2.67 24.82
CA TYR A 283 -2.76 2.58 25.82
C TYR A 283 -2.19 2.13 27.17
N ASN A 284 -2.51 2.87 28.23
CA ASN A 284 -2.08 2.65 29.60
C ASN A 284 -3.10 1.72 30.30
N GLU A 285 -2.70 0.47 30.56
CA GLU A 285 -3.49 -0.49 31.35
C GLU A 285 -3.59 -0.12 32.84
#